data_AF-A0A1X0LEB7-F1
#
_entry.id   AF-A0A1X0LEB7-F1
#
_cell.length_a   1.000
_cell.length_b   1.000
_cell.length_c   1.000
_cell.angle_alpha   90.00
_cell.angle_beta   90.00
_cell.angle_gamma   90.00
#
_symmetry.space_group_name_H-M   'P 1'
#
loop_
_entity.id
_entity.type
_entity.pdbx_description
1 polymer ?
#
loop_
_entity_poly.entity_id
_entity_poly.type
_entity_poly.pdbx_seq_one_letter_code
_entity_poly.pdbx_strand_id
1 'polypeptide(L)'
;MSKEVAAIHDVGVIDESFDDLMTMLDSPVFVVTTQADGHPSGCLVGFATQTSVQPPSFMIGMPRSNRTAEVAGRSDHVAVHLLAQHHRALAELFATQTADDTDKFARCSWRAGPFGMPILDDAVAWFVGRTVSRSDVGDHVCYLLEPVSVWAPECSDELLYLSDIDDLDPGHEEPTGRFYGPTEVSRRYGVRFTLDVP
;
A
#
# COMPACT_ATOMS: atom_id res chain seq x y z
N MET A 1 29.84 5.13 21.73
CA MET A 1 28.86 6.10 22.26
C MET A 1 27.85 6.34 21.15
N SER A 2 26.65 5.78 21.33
CA SER A 2 25.58 5.72 20.33
C SER A 2 25.08 7.13 20.01
N LYS A 3 24.93 7.47 18.73
CA LYS A 3 24.19 8.67 18.31
C LYS A 3 22.72 8.43 18.62
N GLU A 4 22.15 9.29 19.44
CA GLU A 4 20.74 9.34 19.78
C GLU A 4 19.97 9.73 18.50
N VAL A 5 19.03 8.87 18.09
CA VAL A 5 18.11 9.17 16.99
C VAL A 5 17.05 10.09 17.57
N ALA A 6 17.01 11.35 17.12
CA ALA A 6 15.99 12.31 17.53
C ALA A 6 14.61 11.76 17.13
N ALA A 7 13.70 11.66 18.11
CA ALA A 7 12.30 11.36 17.86
C ALA A 7 11.65 12.50 17.07
N ILE A 8 10.85 12.17 16.07
CA ILE A 8 10.35 13.09 15.03
C ILE A 8 9.15 13.95 15.50
N HIS A 9 8.65 13.82 16.73
CA HIS A 9 7.32 14.34 17.08
C HIS A 9 7.34 15.36 18.21
N ASP A 10 7.46 16.63 17.83
CA ASP A 10 6.97 17.77 18.62
C ASP A 10 5.59 18.15 18.05
N VAL A 11 4.52 17.74 18.74
CA VAL A 11 3.12 17.66 18.25
C VAL A 11 2.47 19.06 18.05
N GLY A 12 3.22 20.14 18.22
CA GLY A 12 2.71 21.51 18.06
C GLY A 12 2.57 22.03 16.62
N VAL A 13 2.93 21.24 15.60
CA VAL A 13 3.16 21.75 14.23
C VAL A 13 2.51 20.88 13.13
N ILE A 14 1.24 20.50 13.29
CA ILE A 14 0.43 20.06 12.15
C ILE A 14 -0.91 20.79 12.25
N ASP A 15 -0.99 21.99 11.65
CA ASP A 15 -2.27 22.67 11.43
C ASP A 15 -2.88 22.26 10.07
N GLU A 16 -4.04 22.82 9.73
CA GLU A 16 -4.77 22.59 8.46
C GLU A 16 -3.87 22.70 7.20
N SER A 17 -2.76 23.43 7.24
CA SER A 17 -1.81 23.61 6.15
C SER A 17 -1.14 22.30 5.70
N PHE A 18 -1.01 21.30 6.57
CA PHE A 18 -0.47 19.99 6.15
C PHE A 18 -1.49 19.21 5.33
N ASP A 19 -2.76 19.26 5.71
CA ASP A 19 -3.85 18.63 4.95
C ASP A 19 -3.99 19.31 3.57
N ASP A 20 -3.87 20.64 3.51
CA ASP A 20 -3.84 21.40 2.26
C ASP A 20 -2.64 21.01 1.38
N LEU A 21 -1.44 20.89 1.97
CA LEU A 21 -0.25 20.45 1.25
C LEU A 21 -0.45 19.05 0.66
N MET A 22 -1.00 18.12 1.43
CA MET A 22 -1.23 16.76 0.96
C MET A 22 -2.27 16.70 -0.16
N THR A 23 -3.26 17.59 -0.16
CA THR A 23 -4.25 17.72 -1.24
C THR A 23 -3.62 18.20 -2.56
N MET A 24 -2.45 18.83 -2.52
CA MET A 24 -1.71 19.23 -3.73
C MET A 24 -0.92 18.09 -4.38
N LEU A 25 -0.77 16.94 -3.71
CA LEU A 25 0.05 15.84 -4.19
C LEU A 25 -0.80 14.80 -4.93
N ASP A 26 -0.31 14.36 -6.08
CA ASP A 26 -0.91 13.27 -6.84
C ASP A 26 0.13 12.20 -7.13
N SER A 27 0.08 11.13 -6.34
CA SER A 27 1.06 10.04 -6.38
C SER A 27 0.48 8.82 -7.10
N PRO A 28 1.31 8.03 -7.79
CA PRO A 28 0.85 6.78 -8.37
C PRO A 28 0.40 5.82 -7.26
N VAL A 29 -0.64 5.05 -7.55
CA VAL A 29 -1.14 4.00 -6.65
C VAL A 29 -0.77 2.62 -7.20
N PHE A 30 -0.64 1.66 -6.31
CA PHE A 30 -0.19 0.31 -6.66
C PHE A 30 -1.11 -0.74 -6.06
N VAL A 31 -1.32 -1.84 -6.79
CA VAL A 31 -1.91 -3.04 -6.18
C VAL A 31 -0.79 -3.94 -5.70
N VAL A 32 -0.84 -4.27 -4.42
CA VAL A 32 0.06 -5.19 -3.78
C VAL A 32 -0.63 -6.54 -3.64
N THR A 33 0.03 -7.61 -4.04
CA THR A 33 -0.43 -8.98 -3.80
C THR A 33 0.67 -9.81 -3.14
N THR A 34 0.25 -10.84 -2.42
CA THR A 34 1.11 -11.85 -1.83
C THR A 34 0.32 -13.13 -1.63
N GLN A 35 0.96 -14.19 -1.16
CA GLN A 35 0.27 -15.38 -0.70
C GLN A 35 1.03 -16.03 0.44
N ALA A 36 0.28 -16.74 1.28
CA ALA A 36 0.83 -17.70 2.24
C ALA A 36 -0.01 -18.99 2.16
N ASP A 37 0.65 -20.13 2.17
CA ASP A 37 0.01 -21.46 2.12
C ASP A 37 -0.99 -21.61 0.96
N GLY A 38 -0.68 -21.03 -0.20
CA GLY A 38 -1.50 -21.11 -1.41
C GLY A 38 -2.74 -20.21 -1.40
N HIS A 39 -2.91 -19.37 -0.38
CA HIS A 39 -4.04 -18.44 -0.29
C HIS A 39 -3.59 -17.03 -0.71
N PRO A 40 -4.08 -16.51 -1.85
CA PRO A 40 -3.72 -15.18 -2.32
C PRO A 40 -4.38 -14.10 -1.46
N SER A 41 -3.68 -12.99 -1.29
CA SER A 41 -4.18 -11.79 -0.64
C SER A 41 -3.66 -10.56 -1.36
N GLY A 42 -4.39 -9.45 -1.28
CA GLY A 42 -3.98 -8.21 -1.92
C GLY A 42 -4.77 -6.99 -1.49
N CYS A 43 -4.12 -5.84 -1.61
CA CYS A 43 -4.68 -4.54 -1.30
C CYS A 43 -4.12 -3.45 -2.22
N LEU A 44 -4.84 -2.35 -2.35
CA LEU A 44 -4.33 -1.13 -2.96
C LEU A 44 -3.49 -0.35 -1.94
N VAL A 45 -2.35 0.20 -2.36
CA VAL A 45 -1.49 1.05 -1.54
C VAL A 45 -1.19 2.37 -2.26
N GLY A 46 -1.29 3.48 -1.52
CA GLY A 46 -0.79 4.79 -1.96
C GLY A 46 0.59 5.13 -1.39
N PHE A 47 1.02 4.45 -0.32
CA PHE A 47 2.31 4.67 0.32
C PHE A 47 3.36 3.79 -0.30
N ALA A 48 3.94 4.26 -1.39
CA ALA A 48 4.89 3.50 -2.18
C ALA A 48 5.92 4.43 -2.80
N THR A 49 7.20 4.05 -2.73
CA THR A 49 8.27 4.83 -3.38
C THR A 49 9.54 4.02 -3.57
N GLN A 50 10.33 4.38 -4.58
CA GLN A 50 11.70 3.88 -4.72
C GLN A 50 12.58 4.49 -3.62
N THR A 51 13.26 3.65 -2.86
CA THR A 51 14.11 4.07 -1.74
C THR A 51 15.60 4.04 -2.06
N SER A 52 16.01 3.34 -3.12
CA SER A 52 17.39 3.30 -3.59
C SER A 52 17.49 2.90 -5.05
N VAL A 53 18.50 3.44 -5.73
CA VAL A 53 18.90 3.03 -7.09
C VAL A 53 19.89 1.87 -7.05
N GLN A 54 20.85 1.87 -6.12
CA GLN A 54 21.87 0.83 -6.01
C GLN A 54 22.28 0.56 -4.54
N PRO A 55 21.97 -0.63 -3.98
CA PRO A 55 21.13 -1.68 -4.58
C PRO A 55 19.71 -1.17 -4.80
N PRO A 56 18.98 -1.65 -5.83
CA PRO A 56 17.61 -1.22 -6.07
C PRO A 56 16.72 -1.61 -4.89
N SER A 57 15.95 -0.67 -4.37
CA SER A 57 14.97 -0.96 -3.33
C SER A 57 13.71 -0.10 -3.46
N PHE A 58 12.60 -0.66 -3.01
CA PHE A 58 11.28 -0.05 -3.08
C PHE A 58 10.57 -0.27 -1.76
N MET A 59 9.90 0.74 -1.24
CA MET A 59 9.13 0.65 -0.01
C MET A 59 7.64 0.69 -0.33
N ILE A 60 6.87 -0.17 0.35
CA ILE A 60 5.41 -0.10 0.39
C ILE A 60 4.94 -0.01 1.85
N GLY A 61 3.92 0.78 2.12
CA GLY A 61 3.19 0.83 3.37
C GLY A 61 1.83 0.18 3.19
N MET A 62 1.52 -0.81 4.04
CA MET A 62 0.18 -1.41 4.12
C MET A 62 -0.43 -1.11 5.49
N PRO A 63 -1.74 -0.82 5.58
CA PRO A 63 -2.41 -0.69 6.87
C PRO A 63 -2.25 -1.99 7.68
N ARG A 64 -1.91 -1.87 8.97
CA ARG A 64 -1.75 -3.01 9.88
C ARG A 64 -3.05 -3.79 10.05
N SER A 65 -4.19 -3.13 9.93
CA SER A 65 -5.53 -3.75 9.94
C SER A 65 -5.85 -4.54 8.68
N ASN A 66 -5.06 -4.39 7.60
CA ASN A 66 -5.31 -5.10 6.36
C ASN A 66 -4.79 -6.54 6.44
N ARG A 67 -5.67 -7.52 6.15
CA ARG A 67 -5.28 -8.94 6.07
C ARG A 67 -4.11 -9.20 5.12
N THR A 68 -3.92 -8.38 4.09
CA THR A 68 -2.75 -8.46 3.20
C THR A 68 -1.44 -8.25 3.96
N ALA A 69 -1.41 -7.33 4.93
CA ALA A 69 -0.23 -7.10 5.77
C ALA A 69 0.07 -8.30 6.68
N GLU A 70 -0.96 -8.99 7.18
CA GLU A 70 -0.80 -10.23 7.94
C GLU A 70 -0.24 -11.37 7.08
N VAL A 71 -0.81 -11.58 5.88
CA VAL A 71 -0.36 -12.61 4.94
C VAL A 71 1.06 -12.32 4.46
N ALA A 72 1.37 -11.07 4.14
CA ALA A 72 2.72 -10.63 3.80
C ALA A 72 3.68 -10.89 4.97
N GLY A 73 3.20 -10.80 6.22
CA GLY A 73 3.91 -11.18 7.44
C GLY A 73 4.47 -12.61 7.42
N ARG A 74 3.80 -13.52 6.71
CA ARG A 74 4.14 -14.94 6.58
C ARG A 74 4.78 -15.29 5.23
N SER A 75 4.95 -14.32 4.35
CA SER A 75 5.51 -14.49 3.02
C SER A 75 6.88 -13.84 2.91
N ASP A 76 7.81 -14.47 2.18
CA ASP A 76 9.12 -13.89 1.89
C ASP A 76 9.06 -12.85 0.75
N HIS A 77 7.99 -12.89 -0.05
CA HIS A 77 7.85 -12.09 -1.26
C HIS A 77 6.51 -11.36 -1.33
N VAL A 78 6.52 -10.26 -2.06
CA VAL A 78 5.36 -9.45 -2.37
C VAL A 78 5.46 -9.04 -3.84
N ALA A 79 4.34 -9.05 -4.56
CA ALA A 79 4.26 -8.49 -5.91
C ALA A 79 3.60 -7.10 -5.86
N VAL A 80 4.18 -6.16 -6.58
CA VAL A 80 3.71 -4.78 -6.70
C VAL A 80 3.35 -4.51 -8.15
N HIS A 81 2.12 -4.06 -8.39
CA HIS A 81 1.53 -3.88 -9.70
C HIS A 81 1.22 -2.42 -9.95
N LEU A 82 1.62 -1.95 -11.12
CA LEU A 82 1.20 -0.68 -11.68
C LEU A 82 -0.01 -0.92 -12.57
N LEU A 83 -1.03 -0.06 -12.45
CA LEU A 83 -2.26 -0.13 -13.23
C LEU A 83 -2.39 1.07 -14.16
N ALA A 84 -3.09 0.88 -15.27
CA ALA A 84 -3.59 1.98 -16.09
C ALA A 84 -4.88 2.54 -15.50
N GLN A 85 -5.18 3.81 -15.79
CA GLN A 85 -6.38 4.52 -15.36
C GLN A 85 -7.67 3.77 -15.74
N HIS A 86 -7.70 3.17 -16.93
CA HIS A 86 -8.87 2.40 -17.39
C HIS A 86 -9.12 1.09 -16.59
N HIS A 87 -8.15 0.65 -15.79
CA HIS A 87 -8.29 -0.45 -14.82
C HIS A 87 -8.70 0.04 -13.42
N ARG A 88 -9.31 1.21 -13.29
CA ARG A 88 -9.84 1.76 -12.03
C ARG A 88 -10.71 0.76 -11.25
N ALA A 89 -11.58 -0.01 -11.92
CA ALA A 89 -12.43 -1.00 -11.26
C ALA A 89 -11.62 -2.13 -10.57
N LEU A 90 -10.43 -2.46 -11.10
CA LEU A 90 -9.51 -3.39 -10.44
C LEU A 90 -8.92 -2.74 -9.18
N ALA A 91 -8.52 -1.47 -9.26
CA ALA A 91 -8.04 -0.75 -8.09
C ALA A 91 -9.12 -0.67 -6.99
N GLU A 92 -10.38 -0.38 -7.34
CA GLU A 92 -11.52 -0.38 -6.42
C GLU A 92 -11.71 -1.70 -5.69
N LEU A 93 -11.61 -2.81 -6.42
CA LEU A 93 -11.70 -4.16 -5.86
C LEU A 93 -10.63 -4.40 -4.78
N PHE A 94 -9.43 -3.89 -5.00
CA PHE A 94 -8.31 -4.03 -4.06
C PHE A 94 -8.31 -2.96 -2.95
N ALA A 95 -8.99 -1.83 -3.13
CA ALA A 95 -9.08 -0.72 -2.18
C ALA A 95 -10.19 -0.88 -1.13
N THR A 96 -11.38 -1.32 -1.53
CA THR A 96 -12.62 -1.16 -0.74
C THR A 96 -13.09 -2.42 -0.02
N GLN A 97 -12.56 -3.59 -0.39
CA GLN A 97 -13.02 -4.87 0.14
C GLN A 97 -11.96 -5.47 1.07
N THR A 98 -12.35 -5.96 2.23
CA THR A 98 -11.49 -6.84 3.03
C THR A 98 -11.57 -8.25 2.43
N ALA A 99 -10.49 -9.02 2.50
CA ALA A 99 -10.51 -10.42 2.07
C ALA A 99 -11.40 -11.32 2.96
N ASP A 100 -11.98 -10.75 4.01
CA ASP A 100 -12.86 -11.45 4.97
C ASP A 100 -14.32 -11.49 4.49
N ASP A 101 -14.74 -10.54 3.64
CA ASP A 101 -16.11 -10.44 3.13
C ASP A 101 -16.27 -10.84 1.66
N THR A 102 -15.20 -10.85 0.85
CA THR A 102 -15.27 -11.19 -0.59
C THR A 102 -13.95 -11.77 -1.13
N ASP A 103 -14.06 -12.85 -1.92
CA ASP A 103 -12.93 -13.38 -2.69
C ASP A 103 -12.62 -12.48 -3.90
N LYS A 104 -11.71 -11.51 -3.68
CA LYS A 104 -11.26 -10.57 -4.73
C LYS A 104 -10.69 -11.31 -5.93
N PHE A 105 -9.93 -12.37 -5.70
CA PHE A 105 -9.21 -13.11 -6.72
C PHE A 105 -10.13 -13.97 -7.59
N ALA A 106 -11.39 -14.17 -7.18
CA ALA A 106 -12.45 -14.72 -8.04
C ALA A 106 -13.08 -13.68 -8.99
N ARG A 107 -12.80 -12.38 -8.79
CA ARG A 107 -13.41 -11.26 -9.53
C ARG A 107 -12.44 -10.54 -10.47
N CYS A 108 -11.20 -11.01 -10.58
CA CYS A 108 -10.19 -10.50 -11.49
C CYS A 108 -9.38 -11.64 -12.12
N SER A 109 -8.73 -11.36 -13.25
CA SER A 109 -7.82 -12.29 -13.92
C SER A 109 -6.43 -12.21 -13.30
N TRP A 110 -5.88 -13.34 -12.91
CA TRP A 110 -4.55 -13.44 -12.35
C TRP A 110 -3.95 -14.83 -12.57
N ARG A 111 -2.63 -14.92 -12.39
CA ARG A 111 -1.88 -16.17 -12.49
C ARG A 111 -0.78 -16.27 -11.45
N ALA A 112 -0.35 -17.48 -11.13
CA ALA A 112 0.85 -17.68 -10.34
C ALA A 112 2.08 -17.22 -11.14
N GLY A 113 2.83 -16.29 -10.57
CA GLY A 113 4.07 -15.76 -11.13
C GLY A 113 5.33 -16.25 -10.41
N PRO A 114 6.45 -15.53 -10.56
CA PRO A 114 7.69 -15.82 -9.85
C PRO A 114 7.47 -15.97 -8.35
N PHE A 115 8.14 -16.94 -7.72
CA PHE A 115 8.01 -17.25 -6.29
C PHE A 115 6.57 -17.61 -5.85
N GLY A 116 5.71 -17.97 -6.79
CA GLY A 116 4.31 -18.29 -6.52
C GLY A 116 3.44 -17.07 -6.20
N MET A 117 3.93 -15.85 -6.45
CA MET A 117 3.17 -14.64 -6.17
C MET A 117 1.99 -14.48 -7.13
N PRO A 118 0.80 -14.03 -6.67
CA PRO A 118 -0.32 -13.75 -7.56
C PRO A 118 -0.01 -12.54 -8.45
N ILE A 119 0.06 -12.72 -9.77
CA ILE A 119 0.28 -11.64 -10.73
C ILE A 119 -1.04 -11.32 -11.42
N LEU A 120 -1.46 -10.05 -11.34
CA LEU A 120 -2.67 -9.56 -11.99
C LEU A 120 -2.42 -9.41 -13.49
N ASP A 121 -3.29 -10.01 -14.31
CA ASP A 121 -3.10 -10.02 -15.76
C ASP A 121 -3.32 -8.64 -16.41
N ASP A 122 -4.15 -7.81 -15.79
CA ASP A 122 -4.49 -6.44 -16.21
C ASP A 122 -3.49 -5.38 -15.69
N ALA A 123 -2.39 -5.78 -15.05
CA ALA A 123 -1.34 -4.85 -14.66
C ALA A 123 -0.48 -4.45 -15.87
N VAL A 124 -0.18 -3.14 -16.01
CA VAL A 124 0.68 -2.64 -17.10
C VAL A 124 2.16 -2.91 -16.85
N ALA A 125 2.55 -3.02 -15.58
CA ALA A 125 3.88 -3.43 -15.15
C ALA A 125 3.81 -4.04 -13.74
N TRP A 126 4.76 -4.87 -13.40
CA TRP A 126 4.89 -5.39 -12.04
C TRP A 126 6.33 -5.78 -11.69
N PHE A 127 6.60 -5.87 -10.40
CA PHE A 127 7.77 -6.57 -9.90
C PHE A 127 7.41 -7.46 -8.71
N VAL A 128 8.15 -8.54 -8.54
CA VAL A 128 8.19 -9.32 -7.29
C VAL A 128 9.40 -8.87 -6.49
N GLY A 129 9.16 -8.42 -5.27
CA GLY A 129 10.16 -8.00 -4.31
C GLY A 129 10.33 -9.02 -3.19
N ARG A 130 11.58 -9.32 -2.84
CA ARG A 130 11.92 -10.02 -1.59
C ARG A 130 11.83 -9.03 -0.44
N THR A 131 11.19 -9.41 0.66
CA THR A 131 11.13 -8.57 1.86
C THR A 131 12.50 -8.54 2.55
N VAL A 132 13.12 -7.36 2.61
CA VAL A 132 14.41 -7.12 3.29
C VAL A 132 14.18 -6.81 4.76
N SER A 133 13.22 -5.94 5.05
CA SER A 133 12.85 -5.57 6.41
C SER A 133 11.40 -5.12 6.49
N ARG A 134 10.88 -5.13 7.72
CA ARG A 134 9.55 -4.60 8.06
C ARG A 134 9.69 -3.66 9.25
N SER A 135 8.99 -2.54 9.20
CA SER A 135 9.00 -1.54 10.26
C SER A 135 7.60 -1.04 10.51
N ASP A 136 7.22 -0.94 11.78
CA ASP A 136 6.00 -0.23 12.18
C ASP A 136 6.19 1.27 11.95
N VAL A 137 5.29 1.87 11.16
CA VAL A 137 5.26 3.30 10.84
C VAL A 137 3.83 3.77 11.04
N GLY A 138 3.50 4.13 12.28
CA GLY A 138 2.14 4.47 12.65
C GLY A 138 1.17 3.27 12.65
N ASP A 139 -0.01 3.39 12.04
CA ASP A 139 -0.91 2.26 11.68
C ASP A 139 -0.41 1.47 10.49
N HIS A 140 0.63 1.91 9.79
CA HIS A 140 1.16 1.15 8.68
C HIS A 140 2.28 0.23 9.13
N VAL A 141 2.42 -0.87 8.41
CA VAL A 141 3.64 -1.65 8.39
C VAL A 141 4.31 -1.39 7.05
N CYS A 142 5.50 -0.80 7.08
CA CYS A 142 6.31 -0.57 5.90
C CYS A 142 7.17 -1.80 5.61
N TYR A 143 7.17 -2.22 4.35
CA TYR A 143 7.99 -3.31 3.83
C TYR A 143 9.04 -2.71 2.91
N LEU A 144 10.32 -2.92 3.24
CA LEU A 144 11.42 -2.63 2.32
C LEU A 144 11.62 -3.85 1.42
N LEU A 145 11.49 -3.63 0.12
CA LEU A 145 11.55 -4.67 -0.89
C LEU A 145 12.82 -4.54 -1.73
N GLU A 146 13.47 -5.66 -1.97
CA GLU A 146 14.49 -5.82 -3.01
C GLU A 146 13.83 -6.44 -4.24
N PRO A 147 13.70 -5.73 -5.38
CA PRO A 147 13.15 -6.31 -6.60
C PRO A 147 14.00 -7.48 -7.09
N VAL A 148 13.38 -8.65 -7.25
CA VAL A 148 14.04 -9.90 -7.68
C VAL A 148 13.50 -10.47 -9.00
N SER A 149 12.32 -10.00 -9.44
CA SER A 149 11.78 -10.29 -10.77
C SER A 149 10.93 -9.11 -11.22
N VAL A 150 11.05 -8.72 -12.49
CA VAL A 150 10.39 -7.52 -13.02
C VAL A 150 9.85 -7.81 -14.42
N TRP A 151 8.66 -7.29 -14.70
CA TRP A 151 8.12 -7.16 -16.05
C TRP A 151 7.57 -5.75 -16.21
N ALA A 152 8.19 -4.99 -17.11
CA ALA A 152 7.82 -3.61 -17.40
C ALA A 152 8.04 -3.36 -18.90
N PRO A 153 7.07 -3.70 -19.76
CA PRO A 153 7.15 -3.40 -21.19
C PRO A 153 7.04 -1.89 -21.42
N GLU A 154 7.35 -1.44 -22.63
CA GLU A 154 6.94 -0.11 -23.06
C GLU A 154 5.41 0.00 -22.97
N CYS A 155 4.93 1.03 -22.29
CA CYS A 155 3.51 1.29 -22.06
C CYS A 155 3.20 2.71 -22.49
N SER A 156 2.12 2.88 -23.25
CA SER A 156 1.60 4.19 -23.67
C SER A 156 0.30 4.57 -22.95
N ASP A 157 -0.18 3.72 -22.03
CA ASP A 157 -1.40 3.98 -21.29
C ASP A 157 -1.19 5.06 -20.24
N GLU A 158 -2.28 5.79 -19.96
CA GLU A 158 -2.33 6.70 -18.81
C GLU A 158 -2.36 5.87 -17.53
N LEU A 159 -1.41 6.12 -16.62
CA LEU A 159 -1.29 5.39 -15.36
C LEU A 159 -2.37 5.83 -14.38
N LEU A 160 -2.71 4.94 -13.45
CA LEU A 160 -3.65 5.25 -12.36
C LEU A 160 -2.94 6.02 -11.24
N TYR A 161 -3.50 7.16 -10.87
CA TYR A 161 -3.02 8.02 -9.79
C TYR A 161 -4.03 8.11 -8.65
N LEU A 162 -3.61 8.75 -7.54
CA LEU A 162 -4.45 8.93 -6.36
C LEU A 162 -5.70 9.75 -6.68
N SER A 163 -5.57 10.79 -7.50
CA SER A 163 -6.69 11.64 -7.94
C SER A 163 -7.78 10.89 -8.72
N ASP A 164 -7.46 9.74 -9.32
CA ASP A 164 -8.43 8.92 -10.05
C ASP A 164 -9.35 8.08 -9.15
N ILE A 165 -9.02 7.99 -7.86
CA ILE A 165 -9.67 7.09 -6.90
C ILE A 165 -9.99 7.79 -5.56
N ASP A 166 -9.99 9.12 -5.54
CA ASP A 166 -10.22 9.92 -4.34
C ASP A 166 -11.67 9.84 -3.81
N ASP A 167 -12.57 9.28 -4.62
CA ASP A 167 -13.97 9.03 -4.29
C ASP A 167 -14.21 7.67 -3.61
N LEU A 168 -13.17 6.83 -3.46
CA LEU A 168 -13.30 5.49 -2.89
C LEU A 168 -13.27 5.48 -1.36
N ASP A 169 -14.18 4.71 -0.75
CA ASP A 169 -14.20 4.42 0.69
C ASP A 169 -13.39 3.13 0.98
N PRO A 170 -12.30 3.18 1.77
CA PRO A 170 -11.43 2.04 2.03
C PRO A 170 -12.09 0.89 2.82
N GLY A 171 -13.34 1.01 3.28
CA GLY A 171 -14.12 -0.12 3.81
C GLY A 171 -13.62 -0.70 5.13
N HIS A 172 -12.73 0.00 5.84
CA HIS A 172 -12.27 -0.33 7.18
C HIS A 172 -12.85 0.65 8.19
N GLU A 173 -13.51 0.16 9.25
CA GLU A 173 -13.80 0.99 10.43
C GLU A 173 -12.48 1.48 11.03
N GLU A 174 -12.44 2.77 11.36
CA GLU A 174 -11.28 3.35 12.00
C GLU A 174 -11.01 2.63 13.31
N PRO A 175 -9.78 2.15 13.56
CA PRO A 175 -9.46 1.65 14.87
C PRO A 175 -9.65 2.81 15.85
N THR A 176 -10.43 2.61 16.92
CA THR A 176 -10.45 3.52 18.06
C THR A 176 -9.05 3.48 18.69
N GLY A 177 -8.19 4.41 18.27
CA GLY A 177 -6.84 4.52 18.78
C GLY A 177 -6.85 4.85 20.28
N ARG A 178 -5.94 4.23 21.03
CA ARG A 178 -5.64 4.56 22.44
C ARG A 178 -5.18 6.01 22.65
N PHE A 179 -4.96 6.75 21.57
CA PHE A 179 -4.32 8.07 21.52
C PHE A 179 -5.16 9.16 20.83
N TYR A 180 -6.36 8.85 20.32
CA TYR A 180 -7.26 9.82 19.69
C TYR A 180 -8.62 9.86 20.41
N GLY A 181 -9.12 11.07 20.69
CA GLY A 181 -10.51 11.29 21.13
C GLY A 181 -11.49 11.18 19.95
N PRO A 182 -12.80 11.02 20.22
CA PRO A 182 -13.81 10.85 19.17
C PRO A 182 -13.90 12.12 18.30
N THR A 183 -13.95 11.94 16.98
CA THR A 183 -14.20 13.04 16.02
C THR A 183 -15.40 12.72 15.13
N GLU A 184 -16.22 13.75 14.84
CA GLU A 184 -17.51 13.66 14.12
C GLU A 184 -17.41 13.90 12.60
N VAL A 185 -16.21 13.96 12.00
CA VAL A 185 -16.04 14.36 10.59
C VAL A 185 -15.25 13.32 9.80
N SER A 186 -15.90 12.73 8.78
CA SER A 186 -15.26 11.88 7.76
C SER A 186 -14.34 12.71 6.86
N ARG A 187 -13.04 12.37 6.79
CA ARG A 187 -12.03 13.02 5.95
C ARG A 187 -11.64 12.11 4.77
N ARG A 188 -11.29 12.70 3.62
CA ARG A 188 -11.40 12.09 2.27
C ARG A 188 -10.09 11.73 1.53
N TYR A 189 -8.89 11.80 2.11
CA TYR A 189 -7.67 11.57 1.30
C TYR A 189 -6.65 10.63 1.94
N GLY A 190 -6.08 9.73 1.09
CA GLY A 190 -4.98 8.81 1.38
C GLY A 190 -5.37 7.69 2.35
N VAL A 191 -4.99 6.45 2.04
CA VAL A 191 -5.01 5.36 3.04
C VAL A 191 -4.37 5.89 4.33
N ARG A 192 -5.05 5.82 5.47
CA ARG A 192 -4.76 6.69 6.62
C ARG A 192 -3.46 6.34 7.35
N PHE A 193 -2.55 7.29 7.61
CA PHE A 193 -1.47 7.10 8.59
C PHE A 193 -1.92 7.54 10.00
N THR A 194 -1.83 6.68 11.02
CA THR A 194 -1.88 7.04 12.46
C THR A 194 -0.49 6.98 13.01
N LEU A 195 0.21 8.10 13.08
CA LEU A 195 1.49 8.16 13.78
C LEU A 195 1.25 8.37 15.28
N ASP A 196 1.34 7.29 16.07
CA ASP A 196 1.56 7.39 17.51
C ASP A 196 3.06 7.30 17.80
N VAL A 197 3.63 8.38 18.34
CA VAL A 197 4.97 8.42 18.95
C VAL A 197 4.78 8.65 20.45
N PRO A 198 5.65 8.09 21.32
CA PRO A 198 5.37 7.84 22.74
C PRO A 198 4.79 9.01 23.54
#